data_AF-A0A519GJR9-F1
#
_entry.id   AF-A0A519GJR9-F1
#
_cell.length_a   1.000
_cell.length_b   1.000
_cell.length_c   1.000
_cell.angle_alpha   90.00
_cell.angle_beta   90.00
_cell.angle_gamma   90.00
#
_symmetry.space_group_name_H-M   'P 1'
#
loop_
_entity.id
_entity.type
_entity.pdbx_description
1 polymer ?
#
loop_
_entity_poly.entity_id
_entity_poly.type
_entity_poly.pdbx_seq_one_letter_code
_entity_poly.pdbx_strand_id
1 'polypeptide(L)'
;MKLPYAEVEFDAKGVALSTDEFDAASALIGDRGATDVLVVCHGWNNTPVDARSLYDRLVANIVSVRASDAASRARALVVVGVIWPSIQWSPDDDAGGGAGADGA
;
A
#
# COMPACT_ATOMS: atom_id res chain seq x y z
N MET A 1 4.44 6.74 -17.85
CA MET A 1 3.87 5.38 -17.87
C MET A 1 3.56 5.01 -16.43
N LYS A 2 2.34 4.56 -16.09
CA LYS A 2 2.05 4.05 -14.75
C LYS A 2 2.48 2.57 -14.69
N LEU A 3 3.11 2.16 -13.60
CA LEU A 3 3.37 0.73 -13.35
C LEU A 3 2.05 0.05 -12.94
N PRO A 4 1.84 -1.23 -13.27
CA PRO A 4 0.72 -1.99 -12.72
C PRO A 4 0.73 -1.97 -11.19
N TYR A 5 -0.43 -1.75 -10.58
CA TYR A 5 -0.57 -1.55 -9.13
C TYR A 5 -1.78 -2.30 -8.60
N ALA A 6 -1.62 -2.92 -7.44
CA ALA A 6 -2.70 -3.41 -6.59
C ALA A 6 -2.47 -2.92 -5.15
N GLU A 7 -3.55 -2.71 -4.41
CA GLU A 7 -3.50 -2.32 -3.00
C GLU A 7 -4.15 -3.41 -2.16
N VAL A 8 -3.62 -3.64 -0.96
CA VAL A 8 -4.23 -4.52 0.04
C VAL A 8 -4.25 -3.79 1.37
N GLU A 9 -5.43 -3.64 1.95
CA GLU A 9 -5.59 -3.14 3.30
C GLU A 9 -5.59 -4.28 4.32
N PHE A 10 -4.90 -4.10 5.44
CA PHE A 10 -4.86 -5.06 6.54
C PHE A 10 -5.38 -4.43 7.83
N ASP A 11 -5.97 -5.24 8.71
CA ASP A 11 -6.28 -4.84 10.07
C ASP A 11 -5.04 -4.89 10.98
N ALA A 12 -5.20 -4.47 12.24
CA ALA A 12 -4.12 -4.44 13.23
C ALA A 12 -3.58 -5.84 13.60
N LYS A 13 -4.26 -6.92 13.20
CA LYS A 13 -3.83 -8.32 13.39
C LYS A 13 -3.19 -8.90 12.13
N GLY A 14 -3.10 -8.12 11.05
CA GLY A 14 -2.57 -8.55 9.76
C GLY A 14 -3.52 -9.41 8.95
N VAL A 15 -4.82 -9.31 9.21
CA VAL A 15 -5.85 -9.92 8.38
C VAL A 15 -6.20 -8.93 7.27
N ALA A 16 -6.19 -9.40 6.02
CA ALA A 16 -6.64 -8.59 4.90
C ALA A 16 -8.11 -8.21 5.09
N LEU A 17 -8.43 -6.93 4.94
CA LEU A 17 -9.80 -6.42 5.09
C LEU A 17 -10.71 -6.84 3.92
N SER A 18 -10.11 -7.08 2.75
CA SER A 18 -10.78 -7.49 1.53
C SER A 18 -10.08 -8.67 0.87
N THR A 19 -10.81 -9.77 0.66
CA THR A 19 -10.32 -10.92 -0.09
C THR A 19 -10.11 -10.58 -1.56
N ASP A 20 -10.98 -9.76 -2.15
CA ASP A 20 -10.88 -9.36 -3.56
C ASP A 20 -9.61 -8.53 -3.84
N GLU A 21 -9.24 -7.64 -2.92
CA GLU A 21 -7.99 -6.87 -3.01
C GLU A 21 -6.75 -7.77 -2.92
N PHE A 22 -6.78 -8.72 -1.98
CA PHE A 22 -5.71 -9.69 -1.79
C PHE A 22 -5.54 -10.60 -3.03
N ASP A 23 -6.65 -11.06 -3.59
CA ASP A 23 -6.67 -11.88 -4.81
C ASP A 23 -6.21 -11.07 -6.03
N ALA A 24 -6.60 -9.79 -6.12
CA ALA A 24 -6.12 -8.90 -7.18
C ALA A 24 -4.61 -8.67 -7.11
N ALA A 25 -4.06 -8.47 -5.91
CA ALA A 25 -2.61 -8.38 -5.72
C ALA A 25 -1.90 -9.69 -6.05
N SER A 26 -2.47 -10.83 -5.66
CA SER A 26 -1.95 -12.16 -5.98
C SER A 26 -1.97 -12.44 -7.48
N ALA A 27 -3.06 -12.07 -8.17
CA ALA A 27 -3.19 -12.19 -9.62
C ALA A 27 -2.21 -11.27 -10.35
N LEU A 28 -2.00 -10.05 -9.86
CA LEU A 28 -1.02 -9.12 -10.43
C LEU A 28 0.41 -9.65 -10.32
N ILE A 29 0.78 -10.24 -9.17
CA ILE A 29 2.07 -10.89 -8.97
C ILE A 29 2.21 -12.13 -9.85
N GLY A 30 1.13 -12.92 -9.96
CA GLY A 30 1.08 -14.16 -10.73
C GLY A 30 0.99 -13.98 -12.24
N ASP A 31 0.80 -12.74 -12.72
CA ASP A 31 0.79 -12.45 -14.15
C ASP A 31 2.14 -12.84 -14.78
N ARG A 32 2.09 -13.60 -15.87
CA ARG A 32 3.28 -14.22 -16.48
C ARG A 32 4.29 -13.21 -17.02
N GLY A 33 3.88 -11.94 -17.13
CA GLY A 33 4.75 -10.84 -17.51
C GLY A 33 5.65 -10.34 -16.40
N ALA A 34 5.25 -10.42 -15.12
CA ALA A 34 5.96 -9.79 -14.02
C ALA A 34 7.32 -10.47 -13.75
N THR A 35 8.40 -9.67 -13.73
CA THR A 35 9.76 -10.15 -13.39
C THR A 35 10.18 -9.74 -11.99
N ASP A 36 9.60 -8.66 -11.47
CA ASP A 36 9.94 -8.08 -10.19
C ASP A 36 8.69 -7.52 -9.52
N VAL A 37 8.62 -7.62 -8.19
CA VAL A 37 7.54 -7.06 -7.37
C VAL A 37 8.13 -6.01 -6.44
N LEU A 38 7.60 -4.80 -6.48
CA LEU A 38 7.85 -3.76 -5.50
C LEU A 38 6.70 -3.75 -4.49
N VAL A 39 6.96 -4.17 -3.26
CA VAL A 39 6.01 -4.03 -2.15
C VAL A 39 6.33 -2.73 -1.42
N VAL A 40 5.35 -1.83 -1.29
CA VAL A 40 5.48 -0.57 -0.55
C VAL A 40 4.54 -0.57 0.65
N CYS A 41 5.11 -0.34 1.82
CA CYS A 41 4.39 -0.24 3.09
C CYS A 41 4.74 1.09 3.74
N HIS A 42 3.75 1.82 4.22
CA HIS A 42 3.94 3.12 4.84
C HIS A 42 4.38 2.96 6.29
N GLY A 43 4.99 4.03 6.82
CA GLY A 43 5.50 4.08 8.19
C GLY A 43 4.44 4.44 9.23
N TRP A 44 4.92 4.61 10.46
CA TRP A 44 4.13 5.03 11.62
C TRP A 44 3.60 6.47 11.48
N ASN A 45 2.44 6.74 12.10
CA ASN A 45 1.83 8.07 12.21
C ASN A 45 1.49 8.69 10.84
N ASN A 46 0.84 7.89 9.99
CA ASN A 46 0.49 8.28 8.63
C ASN A 46 -0.95 7.86 8.32
N THR A 47 -1.69 8.67 7.58
CA THR A 47 -3.03 8.27 7.11
C THR A 47 -2.94 7.39 5.85
N PRO A 48 -4.00 6.63 5.50
CA PRO A 48 -4.09 5.94 4.21
C PRO A 48 -3.93 6.90 3.01
N VAL A 49 -4.38 8.15 3.14
CA VAL A 49 -4.25 9.17 2.09
C VAL A 49 -2.79 9.58 1.92
N ASP A 50 -2.08 9.80 3.02
CA ASP A 50 -0.65 10.13 2.98
C ASP A 50 0.18 8.96 2.46
N ALA A 51 -0.20 7.73 2.81
CA ALA A 51 0.42 6.51 2.30
C ALA A 51 0.31 6.42 0.78
N ARG A 52 -0.90 6.55 0.23
CA ARG A 52 -1.14 6.55 -1.23
C ARG A 52 -0.37 7.67 -1.93
N SER A 53 -0.37 8.87 -1.34
CA SER A 53 0.39 10.02 -1.86
C SER A 53 1.91 9.79 -1.85
N LEU A 54 2.43 9.06 -0.87
CA LEU A 54 3.83 8.63 -0.83
C LEU A 54 4.12 7.59 -1.92
N TYR A 55 3.25 6.58 -2.07
CA TYR A 55 3.41 5.52 -3.06
C TYR A 55 3.41 6.07 -4.48
N ASP A 56 2.45 6.94 -4.80
CA ASP A 56 2.36 7.59 -6.11
C ASP A 56 3.63 8.38 -6.44
N ARG A 57 4.15 9.16 -5.49
CA ARG A 57 5.40 9.93 -5.68
C ARG A 57 6.61 9.01 -5.84
N LEU A 58 6.71 7.95 -5.04
CA LEU A 58 7.80 6.99 -5.14
C LEU A 58 7.78 6.27 -6.50
N VAL A 59 6.63 5.76 -6.92
CA VAL A 59 6.45 5.08 -8.21
C VAL A 59 6.75 6.03 -9.36
N ALA A 60 6.30 7.29 -9.29
CA ALA A 60 6.62 8.30 -10.30
C ALA A 60 8.14 8.54 -10.43
N ASN A 61 8.85 8.64 -9.30
CA ASN A 61 10.31 8.79 -9.30
C ASN A 61 11.02 7.56 -9.88
N ILE A 62 10.56 6.35 -9.52
CA ILE A 62 11.09 5.10 -10.08
C ILE A 62 10.90 5.07 -11.59
N VAL A 63 9.70 5.41 -12.09
CA VAL A 63 9.43 5.48 -13.53
C VAL A 63 10.34 6.49 -14.22
N SER A 64 10.55 7.66 -13.61
CA SER A 64 11.42 8.72 -14.15
C SER A 64 12.87 8.23 -14.35
N VAL A 65 13.47 7.61 -13.32
CA VAL A 65 14.85 7.10 -13.38
C VAL A 65 14.96 5.88 -14.30
N ARG A 66 13.94 5.01 -14.30
CA ARG A 66 13.89 3.84 -15.20
C ARG A 66 13.90 4.24 -16.67
N ALA A 67 13.33 5.38 -17.05
CA ALA A 67 13.29 5.80 -18.44
C ALA A 67 14.68 5.93 -19.08
N SER A 68 15.71 6.25 -18.29
CA SER A 68 17.09 6.38 -18.76
C SER A 68 17.93 5.10 -18.71
N ASP A 69 17.46 4.02 -18.09
CA ASP A 69 18.22 2.77 -17.94
C ASP A 69 17.59 1.61 -18.73
N ALA A 70 18.29 1.11 -19.75
CA ALA A 70 17.79 0.04 -20.62
C ALA A 70 17.59 -1.28 -19.88
N ALA A 71 18.47 -1.61 -18.93
CA ALA A 71 18.35 -2.85 -18.16
C ALA A 71 17.09 -2.83 -17.29
N SER A 72 16.82 -1.72 -16.60
CA SER A 72 15.60 -1.55 -15.82
C SER A 72 14.35 -1.56 -16.69
N ARG A 73 14.34 -0.94 -17.87
CA ARG A 73 13.17 -0.99 -18.78
C ARG A 73 12.83 -2.38 -19.28
N ALA A 74 13.80 -3.29 -19.34
CA ALA A 74 13.56 -4.68 -19.73
C ALA A 74 12.88 -5.50 -18.61
N ARG A 75 12.79 -4.96 -17.39
CA ARG A 75 12.12 -5.59 -16.25
C ARG A 75 10.66 -5.18 -16.20
N ALA A 76 9.77 -6.15 -16.09
CA ALA A 76 8.35 -5.94 -15.87
C ALA A 76 8.10 -5.83 -14.36
N LEU A 77 8.17 -4.60 -13.87
CA LEU A 77 7.95 -4.27 -12.46
C LEU A 77 6.46 -4.07 -12.20
N VAL A 78 5.91 -4.81 -11.23
CA VAL A 78 4.57 -4.57 -10.66
C VAL A 78 4.70 -4.04 -9.24
N VAL A 79 3.68 -3.32 -8.76
CA VAL A 79 3.68 -2.67 -7.44
C VAL A 79 2.52 -3.19 -6.60
N VAL A 80 2.80 -3.53 -5.35
CA VAL A 80 1.77 -3.84 -4.34
C VAL A 80 1.88 -2.83 -3.21
N GLY A 81 0.84 -2.02 -3.03
CA GLY A 81 0.71 -1.12 -1.90
C GLY A 81 0.05 -1.80 -0.72
N VAL A 82 0.64 -1.64 0.46
CA VAL A 82 0.08 -2.14 1.72
C VAL A 82 -0.42 -0.97 2.54
N ILE A 83 -1.69 -0.98 2.91
CA ILE A 83 -2.24 -0.06 3.89
C ILE A 83 -2.41 -0.81 5.20
N TRP A 84 -1.86 -0.25 6.27
CA TRP A 84 -1.89 -0.84 7.60
C TRP A 84 -2.30 0.23 8.61
N PRO A 85 -3.08 -0.09 9.66
CA PRO A 85 -3.41 0.86 10.72
C PRO A 85 -2.16 1.20 11.54
N SER A 86 -1.41 2.21 11.08
CA SER A 86 -0.25 2.77 11.76
C SER A 86 -0.66 4.07 12.46
N ILE A 87 -1.24 3.90 13.66
CA ILE A 87 -1.88 4.95 14.47
C ILE A 87 -1.15 6.30 14.35
N GLN A 88 -1.86 7.27 13.78
CA GLN A 88 -1.60 8.67 14.02
C GLN A 88 -2.49 9.09 15.18
N TRP A 89 -1.90 9.53 16.29
CA TRP A 89 -2.70 10.11 17.38
C TRP A 89 -3.19 11.49 16.91
N SER A 90 -4.31 11.52 16.19
CA SER A 90 -5.00 12.75 15.82
C SER A 90 -6.32 12.83 16.59
N PRO A 91 -6.62 13.95 17.28
CA PRO A 91 -7.87 14.12 18.01
C PRO A 91 -9.13 14.10 17.13
N ASP A 92 -8.98 14.15 15.80
CA ASP A 92 -10.11 14.13 14.86
C ASP A 92 -10.58 12.71 14.49
N ASP A 93 -9.90 11.65 14.94
CA ASP A 93 -10.32 10.25 14.72
C ASP A 93 -11.28 9.73 15.80
N ASP A 94 -11.71 10.58 16.74
CA ASP A 94 -12.76 10.29 17.73
C ASP A 94 -14.17 10.35 17.08
N ALA A 95 -14.39 9.53 16.06
CA ALA A 95 -15.71 9.26 15.51
C ALA A 95 -16.12 7.79 15.73
N GLY A 96 -16.29 7.43 17.01
CA GLY A 96 -17.29 6.46 17.46
C GLY A 96 -16.80 5.04 17.79
N GLY A 97 -16.72 4.73 19.09
CA GLY A 97 -16.59 3.33 19.51
C GLY A 97 -16.42 3.03 21.00
N GLY A 98 -17.20 3.67 21.89
CA GLY A 98 -17.54 3.07 23.20
C GLY A 98 -16.78 3.59 24.42
N ALA A 99 -17.29 4.69 24.99
CA ALA A 99 -17.12 4.96 26.42
C ALA A 99 -17.80 3.85 27.24
N GLY A 100 -17.03 3.20 28.11
CA GLY A 100 -17.50 2.30 29.16
C GLY A 100 -16.68 2.53 30.41
N ALA A 101 -16.98 3.63 31.11
CA ALA A 101 -16.57 3.79 32.49
C ALA A 101 -17.45 2.88 33.35
N ASP A 102 -16.85 1.96 34.10
CA ASP A 102 -17.44 1.45 35.33
C ASP A 102 -16.34 1.39 36.39
N GLY A 103 -16.50 2.27 37.38
CA GLY A 103 -15.81 2.17 38.65
C GLY A 103 -16.65 1.37 39.65
N ALA A 104 -15.99 0.57 40.47
CA ALA A 104 -16.25 0.32 41.89
C ALA A 104 -15.13 -0.58 42.44
#